data_AF-A0A1V5C6Q3-F1
#
_entry.id   AF-A0A1V5C6Q3-F1
#
_cell.length_a   1.000
_cell.length_b   1.000
_cell.length_c   1.000
_cell.angle_alpha   90.00
_cell.angle_beta   90.00
_cell.angle_gamma   90.00
#
_symmetry.space_group_name_H-M   'P 1'
#
loop_
_entity.id
_entity.type
_entity.pdbx_description
1 polymer ?
#
loop_
_entity_poly.entity_id
_entity_poly.type
_entity_poly.pdbx_seq_one_letter_code
_entity_poly.pdbx_strand_id
1 'polypeptide(L)'
;MSEERDRFLTEAMGECFHDIDLGKPVFSCKGGGFVCPKCEELVVSNNYFSTREDFARLWQWVSKQEGLGSFFSAFPADTIENSDERNRFADGLYKLLKITKGR
;
A
#
# COMPACT_ATOMS: atom_id res chain seq x y z
N MET A 1 11.44 6.70 4.04
CA MET A 1 10.20 6.34 3.32
C MET A 1 9.03 6.54 4.26
N SER A 2 7.91 7.09 3.78
CA SER A 2 6.82 7.57 4.64
C SER A 2 5.88 6.41 4.99
N GLU A 3 6.04 5.82 6.18
CA GLU A 3 5.10 4.84 6.72
C GLU A 3 3.67 5.36 6.71
N GLU A 4 3.48 6.66 6.95
CA GLU A 4 2.16 7.32 6.87
C GLU A 4 1.54 7.19 5.47
N ARG A 5 2.33 7.38 4.41
CA ARG A 5 1.88 7.23 3.02
C ARG A 5 1.42 5.81 2.76
N ASP A 6 2.26 4.84 3.10
CA ASP A 6 2.01 3.43 2.82
C ASP A 6 0.81 2.92 3.63
N ARG A 7 0.68 3.36 4.88
CA ARG A 7 -0.50 3.14 5.73
C ARG A 7 -1.77 3.70 5.11
N PHE A 8 -1.77 4.98 4.74
CA PHE A 8 -2.94 5.62 4.16
C PHE A 8 -3.38 4.96 2.86
N LEU A 9 -2.45 4.63 1.98
CA LEU A 9 -2.75 3.99 0.69
C LEU A 9 -3.25 2.56 0.88
N THR A 10 -2.66 1.80 1.80
CA THR A 10 -3.15 0.47 2.19
C THR A 10 -4.60 0.52 2.66
N GLU A 11 -4.91 1.45 3.56
CA GLU A 11 -6.29 1.64 4.04
C GLU A 11 -7.24 2.13 2.94
N ALA A 12 -6.76 2.97 2.02
CA ALA A 12 -7.54 3.41 0.86
C ALA A 12 -7.88 2.25 -0.10
N MET A 13 -7.02 1.25 -0.18
CA MET A 13 -7.26 0.01 -0.92
C MET A 13 -8.25 -0.94 -0.21
N GLY A 14 -8.65 -0.63 1.04
CA GLY A 14 -9.48 -1.50 1.87
C GLY A 14 -8.68 -2.60 2.58
N GLU A 15 -7.35 -2.54 2.53
CA GLU A 15 -6.45 -3.45 3.21
C GLU A 15 -6.09 -2.92 4.61
N CYS A 16 -5.59 -3.79 5.48
CA CYS A 16 -5.19 -3.40 6.83
C CYS A 16 -3.68 -3.14 6.88
N PHE A 17 -3.28 -1.95 7.30
CA PHE A 17 -1.91 -1.66 7.70
C PHE A 17 -1.79 -1.86 9.21
N HIS A 18 -0.82 -2.66 9.62
CA HIS A 18 -0.72 -3.15 10.98
C HIS A 18 0.47 -2.55 11.71
N ASP A 19 0.26 -2.18 12.95
CA ASP A 19 1.37 -1.89 13.83
C ASP A 19 1.94 -3.22 14.33
N ILE A 20 3.14 -3.57 13.84
CA ILE A 20 3.80 -4.84 14.17
C ILE A 20 4.06 -4.92 15.68
N ASP A 21 4.16 -3.77 16.37
CA ASP A 21 4.36 -3.69 17.82
C ASP A 21 3.07 -3.93 18.63
N LEU A 22 1.90 -3.86 18.01
CA LEU A 22 0.60 -4.07 18.66
C LEU A 22 0.00 -5.47 18.41
N GLY A 23 0.61 -6.27 17.54
CA GLY A 23 0.19 -7.64 17.27
C GLY A 23 0.57 -8.61 18.40
N LYS A 24 -0.28 -9.60 18.71
CA LYS A 24 0.17 -10.74 19.52
C LYS A 24 1.05 -11.63 18.64
N PRO A 25 2.34 -11.82 18.95
CA PRO A 25 3.20 -12.68 18.17
C PRO A 25 2.68 -14.12 18.27
N VAL A 26 2.31 -14.70 17.12
CA VAL A 26 2.00 -16.12 16.99
C VAL A 26 3.25 -16.80 16.48
N PHE A 27 3.89 -17.58 17.34
CA PHE A 27 4.99 -18.46 16.94
C PHE A 27 4.40 -19.75 16.36
N SER A 28 4.55 -19.96 15.06
CA SER A 28 4.30 -21.25 14.42
C SER A 28 5.62 -21.95 14.07
N CYS A 29 5.57 -23.25 13.81
CA CYS A 29 6.73 -24.07 13.44
C CYS A 29 7.44 -23.62 12.15
N LYS A 30 6.89 -22.65 11.41
CA LYS A 30 7.37 -22.15 10.10
C LYS A 30 7.79 -20.67 10.10
N GLY A 31 7.79 -20.01 11.26
CA GLY A 31 8.06 -18.57 11.37
C GLY A 31 6.98 -17.86 12.20
N GLY A 32 7.36 -16.73 12.79
CA GLY A 32 6.46 -15.86 13.56
C GLY A 32 5.63 -14.97 12.66
N GLY A 33 4.38 -14.72 13.04
CA GLY A 33 3.48 -13.74 12.41
C GLY A 33 2.50 -13.17 13.44
N PHE A 34 1.54 -12.36 13.02
CA PHE A 34 0.47 -11.87 13.89
C PHE A 34 -0.89 -12.14 13.28
N VAL A 35 -1.89 -12.40 14.12
CA VAL A 35 -3.30 -12.44 13.67
C VAL A 35 -3.86 -11.04 13.84
N CYS A 36 -4.29 -10.42 12.74
CA CYS A 36 -4.92 -9.12 12.81
C CYS A 36 -6.30 -9.25 13.46
N PRO A 37 -6.62 -8.48 14.51
CA PRO A 37 -7.94 -8.53 15.14
C PRO A 37 -9.07 -7.94 14.30
N LYS A 38 -8.75 -7.24 13.19
CA LYS A 38 -9.74 -6.65 12.27
C LYS A 38 -10.08 -7.57 11.09
N CYS A 39 -9.09 -8.24 10.50
CA CYS A 39 -9.32 -9.16 9.39
C CYS A 39 -9.24 -10.64 9.77
N GLU A 40 -8.86 -10.98 11.00
CA GLU A 40 -8.68 -12.34 11.52
C GLU A 40 -7.67 -13.20 10.73
N GLU A 41 -6.88 -12.58 9.85
CA GLU A 41 -5.88 -13.24 9.03
C GLU A 41 -4.48 -13.17 9.64
N LEU A 42 -3.66 -14.19 9.32
CA LEU A 42 -2.24 -14.19 9.61
C LEU A 42 -1.52 -13.23 8.66
N VAL A 43 -0.82 -12.26 9.23
CA VAL A 43 -0.10 -11.26 8.46
C VAL A 43 1.38 -11.37 8.77
N VAL A 44 2.16 -11.29 7.68
CA VAL A 44 3.61 -11.53 7.69
C VAL A 44 4.38 -10.23 7.46
N SER A 45 3.77 -9.24 6.79
CA SER A 45 4.33 -7.90 6.57
C SER A 45 3.25 -6.89 6.19
N ASN A 46 3.54 -5.60 6.36
CA ASN A 46 2.75 -4.51 5.76
C ASN A 46 3.12 -4.30 4.28
N ASN A 47 2.28 -3.55 3.57
CA ASN A 47 2.61 -3.04 2.24
C ASN A 47 3.66 -1.93 2.33
N TYR A 48 4.69 -2.06 1.50
CA TYR A 48 5.72 -1.05 1.29
C TYR A 48 5.80 -0.75 -0.20
N PHE A 49 5.13 0.30 -0.68
CA PHE A 49 4.98 0.58 -2.13
C PHE A 49 6.26 1.00 -2.85
N SER A 50 7.38 1.09 -2.13
CA SER A 50 8.72 1.15 -2.72
C SER A 50 9.19 -0.21 -3.27
N THR A 51 8.65 -1.31 -2.76
CA THR A 51 8.95 -2.66 -3.25
C THR A 51 8.17 -2.93 -4.54
N ARG A 52 8.73 -3.76 -5.41
CA ARG A 52 8.10 -4.08 -6.70
C ARG A 52 6.76 -4.82 -6.50
N GLU A 53 6.72 -5.75 -5.56
CA GLU A 53 5.55 -6.60 -5.33
C GLU A 53 4.35 -5.80 -4.82
N ASP A 54 4.54 -5.01 -3.77
CA ASP A 54 3.47 -4.22 -3.18
C ASP A 54 3.03 -3.10 -4.13
N PHE A 55 3.97 -2.51 -4.86
CA PHE A 55 3.65 -1.52 -5.89
C PHE A 55 2.82 -2.10 -7.03
N ALA A 56 3.07 -3.33 -7.47
CA ALA A 56 2.26 -3.95 -8.52
C ALA A 56 0.79 -4.08 -8.09
N ARG A 57 0.53 -4.38 -6.81
CA ARG A 57 -0.84 -4.39 -6.25
C ARG A 57 -1.46 -3.01 -6.26
N LEU A 58 -0.73 -1.99 -5.80
CA LEU A 58 -1.19 -0.59 -5.84
C LEU A 58 -1.50 -0.13 -7.27
N TRP A 59 -0.62 -0.43 -8.22
CA TRP A 59 -0.77 -0.11 -9.63
C TRP A 59 -2.04 -0.73 -10.23
N GLN A 60 -2.29 -2.01 -9.94
CA GLN A 60 -3.50 -2.70 -10.39
C GLN A 60 -4.75 -2.15 -9.72
N TRP A 61 -4.67 -1.73 -8.45
CA TRP A 61 -5.80 -1.12 -7.77
C TRP A 61 -6.16 0.25 -8.39
N VAL A 62 -5.17 1.11 -8.61
CA VAL A 62 -5.37 2.45 -9.22
C VAL A 62 -5.98 2.35 -10.61
N SER A 63 -5.54 1.40 -11.44
CA SER A 63 -6.06 1.25 -12.81
C SER A 63 -7.55 0.91 -12.89
N LYS A 64 -8.15 0.47 -11.77
CA LYS A 64 -9.58 0.15 -11.65
C LYS A 64 -10.41 1.26 -11.00
N GLN A 65 -9.79 2.33 -10.49
CA GLN A 65 -10.52 3.39 -9.80
C GLN A 65 -11.08 4.41 -10.79
N GLU A 66 -12.41 4.58 -10.78
CA GLU A 66 -13.07 5.67 -11.49
C GLU A 66 -12.59 7.02 -10.94
N GLY A 67 -12.15 7.93 -11.83
CA GLY A 67 -11.62 9.25 -11.47
C GLY A 67 -10.10 9.35 -11.30
N LEU A 68 -9.36 8.24 -11.27
CA LEU A 68 -7.88 8.26 -11.22
C LEU A 68 -7.22 8.07 -12.59
N GLY A 69 -7.98 7.90 -13.67
CA GLY A 69 -7.43 7.62 -15.01
C GLY A 69 -6.42 8.66 -15.49
N SER A 70 -6.69 9.96 -15.31
CA SER A 70 -5.76 11.03 -15.70
C SER A 70 -4.45 11.01 -14.91
N PHE A 71 -4.52 10.65 -13.62
CA PHE A 71 -3.33 10.48 -12.80
C PHE A 71 -2.54 9.26 -13.27
N PHE A 72 -3.22 8.12 -13.46
CA PHE A 72 -2.59 6.87 -13.87
C PHE A 72 -1.89 6.97 -15.23
N SER A 73 -2.52 7.63 -16.21
CA SER A 73 -1.94 7.84 -17.55
C SER A 73 -0.71 8.77 -17.56
N ALA A 74 -0.44 9.52 -16.50
CA ALA A 74 0.76 10.34 -16.39
C ALA A 74 2.04 9.52 -16.13
N PHE A 75 1.90 8.24 -15.80
CA PHE A 75 3.02 7.36 -15.49
C PHE A 75 3.14 6.23 -16.54
N PRO A 76 4.35 5.98 -17.05
CA PRO A 76 4.59 4.89 -18.01
C PRO A 76 4.60 3.53 -17.31
N ALA A 77 4.39 2.45 -18.07
CA ALA A 77 4.28 1.08 -17.51
C ALA A 77 5.60 0.57 -16.86
N ASP A 78 6.75 1.11 -17.27
CA ASP A 78 8.06 0.80 -16.71
C ASP A 78 8.29 1.43 -15.31
N THR A 79 7.36 2.26 -14.83
CA THR A 79 7.31 2.74 -13.44
C THR A 79 7.48 1.60 -12.43
N ILE A 80 6.93 0.41 -12.73
CA ILE A 80 7.03 -0.78 -11.86
C ILE A 80 8.49 -1.18 -11.62
N GLU A 81 9.39 -0.99 -12.58
CA GLU A 81 10.77 -1.44 -12.50
C GLU A 81 11.67 -0.46 -11.72
N ASN A 82 11.36 0.84 -11.77
CA ASN A 82 12.18 1.89 -11.17
C ASN A 82 11.70 2.30 -9.77
N SER A 83 12.55 2.13 -8.76
CA SER A 83 12.22 2.46 -7.36
C SER A 83 11.86 3.93 -7.12
N ASP A 84 12.50 4.86 -7.81
CA ASP A 84 12.24 6.29 -7.64
C ASP A 84 10.89 6.66 -8.26
N GLU A 85 10.58 6.10 -9.43
CA GLU A 85 9.27 6.30 -10.07
C GLU A 85 8.14 5.64 -9.28
N ARG A 86 8.34 4.46 -8.68
CA ARG A 86 7.38 3.86 -7.74
C ARG A 86 7.06 4.79 -6.57
N ASN A 87 8.10 5.37 -5.96
CA ASN A 87 7.92 6.30 -4.86
C ASN A 87 7.22 7.59 -5.30
N ARG A 88 7.59 8.14 -6.46
CA ARG A 88 6.95 9.32 -7.03
C ARG A 88 5.47 9.09 -7.31
N PHE A 89 5.12 7.92 -7.84
CA PHE A 89 3.73 7.51 -8.05
C PHE A 89 2.98 7.41 -6.72
N ALA A 90 3.52 6.68 -5.74
CA ALA A 90 2.87 6.51 -4.44
C ALA A 90 2.68 7.87 -3.72
N ASP A 91 3.67 8.75 -3.75
CA ASP A 91 3.59 10.09 -3.16
C ASP A 91 2.54 10.96 -3.85
N GLY A 92 2.50 10.92 -5.19
CA GLY A 92 1.52 11.65 -5.99
C GLY A 92 0.09 11.21 -5.70
N LEU A 93 -0.13 9.89 -5.65
CA LEU A 93 -1.42 9.29 -5.35
C LEU A 93 -1.89 9.65 -3.93
N TYR A 94 -0.99 9.54 -2.94
CA TYR A 94 -1.28 9.91 -1.56
C TYR A 94 -1.71 11.37 -1.43
N LYS A 95 -0.98 12.31 -2.06
CA LYS A 95 -1.34 13.74 -2.07
C LYS A 95 -2.70 13.97 -2.71
N LEU A 96 -2.96 13.35 -3.86
CA LEU A 96 -4.22 13.46 -4.58
C LEU A 96 -5.40 13.00 -3.72
N LEU A 97 -5.29 11.81 -3.12
CA LEU A 97 -6.35 11.23 -2.30
C LEU A 97 -6.58 11.98 -0.97
N LYS A 98 -5.53 12.56 -0.36
CA LYS A 98 -5.72 13.42 0.82
C LYS A 98 -6.46 14.71 0.49
N ILE A 99 -6.23 15.30 -0.69
CA ILE A 99 -6.96 16.49 -1.12
C ILE A 99 -8.44 16.17 -1.36
N THR A 100 -8.74 15.00 -1.96
CA THR A 100 -10.13 14.62 -2.29
C THR A 100 -10.93 14.15 -1.08
N LYS A 101 -10.32 13.46 -0.11
CA LYS A 101 -11.00 13.02 1.14
C LYS A 101 -11.14 14.14 2.19
N GLY A 102 -10.45 15.26 2.03
CA GLY A 102 -10.52 16.42 2.93
C GLY A 102 -11.60 17.45 2.58
N ARG A 103 -12.42 17.18 1.56
CA ARG A 103 -13.62 17.95 1.18
C ARG A 103 -14.87 17.15 1.51
#